data_AF-A0A3M1N4T3-F1
#
_entry.id   AF-A0A3M1N4T3-F1
#
_cell.length_a   1.000
_cell.length_b   1.000
_cell.length_c   1.000
_cell.angle_alpha   90.00
_cell.angle_beta   90.00
_cell.angle_gamma   90.00
#
_symmetry.space_group_name_H-M   'P 1'
#
loop_
_entity.id
_entity.type
_entity.pdbx_description
1 polymer ?
#
loop_
_entity_poly.entity_id
_entity_poly.type
_entity_poly.pdbx_seq_one_letter_code
_entity_poly.pdbx_strand_id
1 'polypeptide(L)' 'GGKATVKLMDGAIMIDNAKIIMTDIDAANGIIHVIDAVIVPAE' A
#
# COMPACT_ATOMS: atom_id res chain seq x y z
N GLY A 1 12.65 -4.69 11.15
CA GLY A 1 11.66 -4.68 10.05
C GLY A 1 11.69 -3.32 9.39
N GLY A 2 11.55 -3.27 8.06
CA GLY A 2 11.46 -2.00 7.33
C GLY A 2 10.21 -1.21 7.70
N LYS A 3 10.27 0.11 7.52
CA LYS A 3 9.10 1.00 7.67
C LYS A 3 8.51 1.24 6.29
N ALA A 4 7.19 1.11 6.16
CA ALA A 4 6.45 1.56 4.99
C ALA A 4 5.75 2.89 5.33
N THR A 5 5.70 3.81 4.38
CA THR A 5 5.06 5.13 4.57
C THR A 5 3.79 5.24 3.75
N VAL A 6 2.69 5.63 4.39
CA VAL A 6 1.41 5.89 3.70
C VAL A 6 1.21 7.39 3.55
N LYS A 7 0.89 7.86 2.34
CA LYS A 7 0.68 9.29 2.02
C LYS A 7 -0.51 9.49 1.11
N LEU A 8 -1.14 10.65 1.21
CA LEU A 8 -2.08 11.14 0.20
C LEU A 8 -1.29 12.05 -0.77
N MET A 9 -1.29 11.73 -2.06
CA MET A 9 -0.68 12.53 -3.12
C MET A 9 -1.67 12.67 -4.27
N ASP A 10 -1.98 13.90 -4.67
CA ASP A 10 -2.86 14.21 -5.81
C ASP A 10 -4.21 13.47 -5.78
N GLY A 11 -4.79 13.32 -4.59
CA GLY A 11 -6.06 12.61 -4.39
C GLY A 11 -5.95 11.07 -4.44
N ALA A 12 -4.75 10.52 -4.60
CA ALA A 12 -4.47 9.09 -4.51
C ALA A 12 -3.79 8.74 -3.18
N ILE A 13 -4.11 7.57 -2.64
CA ILE A 13 -3.39 6.99 -1.51
C ILE A 13 -2.20 6.20 -2.05
N MET A 14 -1.03 6.51 -1.53
CA MET A 14 0.26 5.92 -1.90
C MET A 14 0.86 5.19 -0.72
N ILE A 15 1.47 4.03 -0.97
CA ILE A 15 2.36 3.34 -0.04
C ILE A 15 3.76 3.39 -0.65
N ASP A 16 4.65 4.13 0.00
CA ASP A 16 5.95 4.53 -0.55
C ASP A 16 5.80 5.13 -1.96
N ASN A 17 6.19 4.41 -3.01
CA ASN A 17 6.05 4.85 -4.41
C ASN A 17 4.95 4.09 -5.19
N ALA A 18 4.18 3.22 -4.53
CA ALA A 18 3.12 2.42 -5.14
C ALA A 18 1.74 3.01 -4.87
N LYS A 19 0.86 3.02 -5.86
CA LYS A 19 -0.50 3.54 -5.73
C LYS A 19 -1.45 2.43 -5.31
N ILE A 20 -2.35 2.72 -4.37
CA ILE A 20 -3.44 1.81 -4.03
C ILE A 20 -4.51 1.87 -5.13
N ILE A 21 -4.84 0.71 -5.71
CA ILE A 21 -5.83 0.57 -6.79
C ILE A 21 -7.13 -0.10 -6.35
N MET A 22 -7.12 -0.79 -5.20
CA MET A 22 -8.31 -1.38 -4.59
C MET A 22 -8.14 -1.44 -3.07
N THR A 23 -9.21 -1.18 -2.32
CA THR A 23 -9.23 -1.17 -0.85
C THR A 23 -10.26 -2.13 -0.28
N ASP A 24 -10.12 -2.41 1.01
CA ASP A 24 -11.17 -3.00 1.85
C ASP A 24 -11.63 -4.39 1.40
N ILE A 25 -10.68 -5.20 0.95
CA ILE A 25 -10.94 -6.61 0.66
C ILE A 25 -10.81 -7.41 1.96
N ASP A 26 -11.92 -7.98 2.41
CA ASP A 26 -11.96 -8.83 3.59
C ASP A 26 -11.11 -10.10 3.41
N ALA A 27 -10.26 -10.37 4.39
CA ALA A 27 -9.51 -11.61 4.54
C ALA A 27 -9.80 -12.22 5.92
N ALA A 28 -9.56 -13.52 6.07
CA ALA A 28 -9.83 -14.24 7.32
C ALA A 28 -9.08 -13.65 8.54
N ASN A 29 -8.04 -12.85 8.31
CA ASN A 29 -7.15 -12.29 9.33
C ASN A 29 -6.92 -10.78 9.19
N GLY A 30 -7.72 -10.07 8.39
CA GLY A 30 -7.56 -8.62 8.22
C GLY A 30 -8.11 -8.10 6.90
N ILE A 31 -7.52 -7.02 6.40
CA ILE A 31 -7.90 -6.36 5.15
C ILE A 31 -6.72 -6.36 4.18
N ILE A 32 -7.01 -6.56 2.90
CA ILE A 32 -6.06 -6.41 1.80
C ILE A 32 -6.33 -5.10 1.07
N HIS A 33 -5.26 -4.36 0.79
CA HIS A 33 -5.24 -3.25 -0.16
C HIS A 33 -4.31 -3.62 -1.33
N VAL A 34 -4.80 -3.47 -2.56
CA VAL A 34 -4.04 -3.84 -3.78
C VAL A 34 -3.25 -2.63 -4.26
N ILE A 35 -1.98 -2.85 -4.62
CA ILE A 35 -1.08 -1.83 -5.17
C ILE A 35 -0.62 -2.18 -6.59
N ASP A 36 -0.25 -1.17 -7.36
CA ASP A 36 0.17 -1.29 -8.77
C ASP A 36 1.68 -1.55 -8.98
N ALA A 37 2.48 -1.49 -7.92
CA ALA A 37 3.92 -1.70 -7.97
C ALA A 37 4.42 -2.56 -6.79
N VAL A 38 5.53 -3.27 -7.01
CA VAL A 38 6.19 -4.08 -5.97
C VAL A 38 7.03 -3.17 -5.07
N ILE A 39 6.90 -3.34 -3.76
CA ILE A 39 7.75 -2.69 -2.76
C ILE A 39 8.96 -3.58 -2.47
N VAL A 40 10.15 -3.01 -2.61
CA VAL A 40 11.41 -3.66 -2.20
C VAL A 40 11.82 -3.08 -0.85
N PRO A 41 12.09 -3.91 0.17
CA PRO A 41 12.56 -3.43 1.46
C PRO A 41 13.86 -2.63 1.32
N ALA A 42 13.96 -1.51 2.04
CA ALA A 42 15.25 -0.84 2.24
C ALA A 42 16.16 -1.77 3.08
N GLU A 43 17.45 -1.84 2.71
CA GLU A 43 18.47 -2.60 3.46
C GLU A 43 18.65 -2.09 4.89
#